data_AF-A0AAW5RH35-F1
#
_entry.id   AF-A0AAW5RH35-F1
#
_cell.length_a   1.000
_cell.length_b   1.000
_cell.length_c   1.000
_cell.angle_alpha   90.00
_cell.angle_beta   90.00
_cell.angle_gamma   90.00
#
_symmetry.space_group_name_H-M   'P 1'
#
loop_
_entity.id
_entity.type
_entity.pdbx_description
1 polymer ?
#
loop_
_entity_poly.entity_id
_entity_poly.type
_entity_poly.pdbx_seq_one_letter_code
_entity_poly.pdbx_strand_id
1 'polypeptide(L)' 'MNIAIHFEIPVQDLERAIRFYEALFEIVLERAHIDGNEMALFPLLDGVAGCSGALAKGRVMCRAWTAPGSI' A
#
# COMPACT_ATOMS: atom_id res chain seq x y z
N MET A 1 -1.24 2.59 24.24
CA MET A 1 -2.38 2.31 23.35
C MET A 1 -1.98 2.76 21.96
N ASN A 2 -1.56 1.85 21.08
CA ASN A 2 -1.42 2.18 19.67
C ASN A 2 -2.80 1.94 19.05
N ILE A 3 -3.43 2.96 18.47
CA ILE A 3 -4.77 2.88 17.84
C ILE A 3 -4.74 2.05 16.53
N ALA A 4 -3.66 1.32 16.28
CA ALA A 4 -3.43 0.51 15.09
C ALA A 4 -3.74 1.32 13.82
N ILE A 5 -2.83 2.23 13.50
CA ILE A 5 -2.92 3.02 12.28
C ILE A 5 -2.46 2.11 11.15
N HIS A 6 -3.40 1.49 10.44
CA HIS A 6 -3.14 0.84 9.16
C HIS A 6 -3.42 1.84 8.03
N PHE A 7 -2.54 1.94 7.04
CA PHE A 7 -2.76 2.80 5.88
C PHE A 7 -2.64 2.03 4.56
N GLU A 8 -3.50 2.38 3.62
CA GLU A 8 -3.46 1.86 2.26
C GLU A 8 -3.21 3.01 1.29
N ILE A 9 -2.19 2.86 0.44
CA ILE A 9 -1.88 3.80 -0.64
C ILE A 9 -2.44 3.21 -1.94
N PRO A 10 -3.49 3.81 -2.53
CA PRO A 10 -4.01 3.34 -3.80
C PRO A 10 -3.00 3.58 -4.92
N VAL A 11 -2.75 2.55 -5.73
CA VAL A 11 -1.80 2.62 -6.85
C VAL A 11 -2.44 2.13 -8.15
N GLN A 12 -2.19 2.86 -9.25
CA GLN A 12 -2.64 2.45 -10.58
C GLN A 12 -1.75 1.36 -11.18
N ASP A 13 -0.45 1.45 -10.92
CA ASP A 13 0.58 0.50 -11.35
C ASP A 13 1.38 0.08 -10.13
N LEU A 14 1.11 -1.14 -9.66
CA LEU A 14 1.75 -1.70 -8.46
C LEU A 14 3.24 -1.95 -8.68
N GLU A 15 3.65 -2.38 -9.87
CA GLU A 15 5.04 -2.69 -10.16
C GLU A 15 5.89 -1.41 -10.14
N ARG A 16 5.39 -0.35 -10.77
CA ARG A 16 6.05 0.97 -10.72
C ARG A 16 6.13 1.50 -9.29
N ALA A 17 5.05 1.38 -8.53
CA ALA A 17 4.98 1.87 -7.16
C ALA A 17 5.93 1.11 -6.23
N ILE A 18 6.01 -0.22 -6.36
CA ILE A 18 6.97 -1.05 -5.62
C ILE A 18 8.39 -0.54 -5.86
N ARG A 19 8.83 -0.45 -7.12
CA ARG A 19 10.18 0.00 -7.46
C ARG A 19 10.51 1.38 -6.89
N PHE A 20 9.54 2.29 -6.90
CA PHE A 20 9.70 3.63 -6.34
C PHE A 20 9.89 3.60 -4.82
N TYR A 21 8.99 2.91 -4.10
CA TYR A 21 9.02 2.89 -2.63
C TYR A 21 10.15 2.05 -2.06
N GLU A 22 10.53 0.95 -2.72
CA GLU A 22 11.72 0.16 -2.36
C GLU A 22 12.99 0.99 -2.53
N ALA A 23 13.13 1.74 -3.63
CA ALA A 23 14.29 2.61 -3.86
C ALA A 23 14.32 3.82 -2.91
N LEU A 24 13.16 4.37 -2.54
CA LEU A 24 13.07 5.55 -1.68
C LEU A 24 13.39 5.23 -0.21
N PHE A 25 12.88 4.10 0.28
CA PHE A 25 13.02 3.73 1.69
C PHE A 25 14.08 2.65 1.94
N GLU A 26 14.72 2.15 0.88
CA GLU A 26 15.70 1.06 0.94
C GLU A 26 15.13 -0.19 1.65
N ILE A 27 13.86 -0.49 1.38
CA ILE A 27 13.13 -1.64 1.92
C ILE A 27 12.75 -2.61 0.80
N VAL A 28 12.35 -3.82 1.18
CA VAL A 28 11.70 -4.78 0.29
C VAL A 28 10.23 -4.88 0.67
N LEU A 29 9.33 -4.71 -0.30
CA LEU A 29 7.90 -4.84 -0.09
C LEU A 29 7.45 -6.29 -0.33
N GLU A 30 6.54 -6.78 0.52
CA GLU A 30 5.99 -8.13 0.36
C GLU A 30 4.77 -8.10 -0.55
N ARG A 31 4.83 -8.76 -1.71
CA ARG A 31 3.66 -8.88 -2.60
C ARG A 31 2.64 -9.85 -2.01
N ALA A 32 1.40 -9.39 -1.88
CA ALA A 32 0.29 -10.18 -1.34
C ALA A 32 -0.94 -10.07 -2.25
N HIS A 33 -1.81 -11.07 -2.18
CA HIS A 33 -3.15 -11.00 -2.78
C HIS A 33 -4.18 -11.06 -1.64
N ILE A 34 -4.92 -9.97 -1.44
CA ILE A 34 -5.90 -9.84 -0.36
C ILE A 34 -7.24 -9.45 -0.98
N ASP A 35 -8.30 -10.19 -0.66
CA ASP A 35 -9.66 -9.99 -1.18
C ASP A 35 -9.72 -9.84 -2.72
N GLY A 36 -8.87 -10.58 -3.43
CA GLY A 36 -8.78 -10.56 -4.89
C GLY A 36 -8.08 -9.34 -5.49
N ASN A 37 -7.46 -8.49 -4.67
CA ASN A 37 -6.65 -7.35 -5.13
C ASN A 37 -5.16 -7.63 -4.95
N GLU A 38 -4.36 -7.18 -5.91
CA GLU A 38 -2.90 -7.20 -5.79
C GLU A 38 -2.46 -6.08 -4.84
N MET A 39 -1.66 -6.44 -3.84
CA MET A 39 -1.15 -5.51 -2.84
C MET A 39 0.36 -5.71 -2.62
N ALA A 40 1.03 -4.69 -2.10
CA ALA A 40 2.41 -4.80 -1.63
C ALA A 40 2.52 -4.22 -0.22
N LEU A 41 2.88 -5.06 0.75
CA LEU A 41 2.90 -4.74 2.17
C LEU A 41 4.25 -4.14 2.56
N PHE A 42 4.19 -3.08 3.37
CA PHE A 42 5.38 -2.54 4.01
C PHE A 42 5.87 -3.52 5.08
N PRO A 43 7.20 -3.74 5.19
CA PRO A 43 7.75 -4.65 6.18
C PRO A 43 7.42 -4.14 7.59
N LEU A 44 6.84 -5.01 8.40
CA LEU A 44 6.59 -4.73 9.81
C LEU A 44 7.73 -5.35 10.62
N LEU A 45 8.48 -4.52 11.35
CA LEU A 45 9.53 -5.01 12.24
C LEU A 45 8.88 -5.54 13.53
N ASP A 46 9.04 -6.84 13.78
CA ASP A 46 8.54 -7.48 15.00
C ASP A 46 9.08 -6.77 16.25
N GLY A 47 8.15 -6.42 17.15
CA GLY A 47 8.47 -5.76 18.42
C GLY A 47 8.64 -4.24 18.36
N VAL A 48 8.51 -3.61 17.18
CA VAL A 48 8.49 -2.14 17.04
C VAL A 48 7.05 -1.65 16.97
N ALA A 49 6.69 -0.69 17.83
CA ALA A 49 5.42 0.01 17.70
C ALA A 49 5.43 0.84 16.40
N GLY A 50 4.73 0.36 15.36
CA GLY A 50 4.66 0.99 14.06
C GLY A 50 3.26 0.95 13.44
N CYS A 51 3.11 1.58 12.28
CA CYS A 51 1.93 1.50 11.43
C CYS A 51 2.16 0.39 10.41
N SER A 52 1.22 -0.54 10.25
CA SER A 52 1.24 -1.43 9.09
C SER A 52 0.71 -0.67 7.87
N GLY A 53 1.19 -1.00 6.67
CA GLY A 53 0.71 -0.32 5.47
C GLY A 53 0.83 -1.18 4.22
N ALA A 54 0.09 -0.80 3.19
CA ALA A 54 0.08 -1.50 1.90
C ALA A 54 -0.09 -0.56 0.71
N LEU A 55 0.58 -0.87 -0.41
CA LEU A 55 0.23 -0.37 -1.72
C LEU A 55 -0.93 -1.24 -2.25
N ALA A 56 -2.07 -0.64 -2.56
CA ALA A 56 -3.28 -1.38 -2.95
C ALA A 56 -3.66 -1.09 -4.40
N LYS A 57 -3.59 -2.10 -5.27
CA LYS A 57 -4.06 -2.03 -6.66
C LYS A 57 -5.49 -2.55 -6.73
N GLY A 58 -6.42 -1.75 -6.20
CA GLY A 58 -7.86 -2.07 -6.22
C GLY A 58 -8.58 -1.45 -7.40
N ARG A 59 -9.38 -2.25 -8.14
CA ARG A 59 -10.31 -1.74 -9.19
C ARG A 59 -11.35 -0.77 -8.64
N VAL A 60 -11.66 -0.83 -7.34
CA VAL A 60 -12.64 0.03 -6.67
C VAL A 60 -11.99 1.31 -6.16
N MET A 61 -10.77 1.22 -5.63
CA MET A 61 -10.01 2.36 -5.10
C MET A 61 -9.53 3.31 -6.21
N CYS A 62 -9.01 2.79 -7.33
CA CYS A 62 -8.66 3.62 -8.47
C CYS A 62 -9.90 4.31 -9.09
N ARG A 63 -11.07 3.67 -9.07
CA ARG A 63 -12.32 4.26 -9.58
C ARG A 63 -12.82 5.43 -8.73
N ALA A 64 -12.57 5.42 -7.42
CA ALA A 64 -12.90 6.54 -6.54
C ALA A 64 -12.01 7.77 -6.78
N TRP A 65 -10.80 7.59 -7.32
CA TRP A 65 -9.81 8.66 -7.54
C TRP A 65 -9.79 9.20 -8.97
N THR A 66 -10.29 8.45 -9.96
CA THR A 66 -10.41 8.91 -11.36
C THR A 66 -11.83 9.38 -11.72
N ALA A 67 -12.73 9.49 -10.76
CA ALA A 67 -14.05 10.08 -10.99
C ALA A 67 -13.91 11.60 -11.14
N PRO A 68 -14.60 12.25 -12.08
CA PRO A 68 -14.58 13.70 -12.18
C PRO A 68 -15.10 14.31 -10.86
N GLY A 69 -14.22 14.94 -10.08
CA GLY A 69 -14.54 15.53 -8.78
C GLY A 69 -13.71 15.03 -7.59
N SER A 70 -12.87 14.01 -7.75
CA SER A 70 -11.75 13.78 -6.82
C SER A 70 -10.61 14.73 -7.17
N ILE A 71 -10.05 15.37 -6.13
CA ILE A 71 -9.06 16.46 -6.16
C ILE A 71 -7.96 16.34 -7.22
#